data_AF-A0A519YXS3-F1
#
_entry.id   AF-A0A519YXS3-F1
#
_cell.length_a   1.000
_cell.length_b   1.000
_cell.length_c   1.000
_cell.angle_alpha   90.00
_cell.angle_beta   90.00
_cell.angle_gamma   90.00
#
_symmetry.space_group_name_H-M   'P 1'
#
loop_
_entity.id
_entity.type
_entity.pdbx_description
1 polymer ?
#
loop_
_entity_poly.entity_id
_entity_poly.type
_entity_poly.pdbx_seq_one_letter_code
_entity_poly.pdbx_strand_id
1 'polypeptide(L)'
;MMKPITRFAGLAGALWLIGGPVYAAEFNLYLNCKGTLSASSKSKAATLDLAMRDNNTTALIQKSNVLPVGERLRYKASQVSYTLLYKLPLPGTVYYDDWVRGQWMVWQPNLKKLATIRLSIDRQSGELEGELLDHDDQLLGNLEMACEPQSMDEVPEPRF
;
A
#
# COMPACT_ATOMS: atom_id res chain seq x y z
N MET A 1 -71.60 -0.10 36.90
CA MET A 1 -72.29 0.55 35.75
C MET A 1 -71.26 0.81 34.64
N MET A 2 -71.68 0.57 33.39
CA MET A 2 -70.86 0.35 32.19
C MET A 2 -70.54 1.63 31.38
N LYS A 3 -69.29 1.69 30.85
CA LYS A 3 -68.80 2.19 29.52
C LYS A 3 -69.07 3.66 29.07
N PRO A 4 -68.39 4.23 28.03
CA PRO A 4 -67.43 3.63 27.06
C PRO A 4 -66.13 4.43 26.70
N ILE A 5 -65.12 3.66 26.25
CA ILE A 5 -64.27 3.79 25.04
C ILE A 5 -63.71 5.18 24.67
N THR A 6 -62.38 5.29 24.67
CA THR A 6 -61.66 6.12 23.68
C THR A 6 -60.38 5.39 23.24
N ARG A 7 -60.29 5.11 21.93
CA ARG A 7 -59.12 4.53 21.27
C ARG A 7 -58.10 5.64 21.03
N PHE A 8 -56.86 5.45 21.46
CA PHE A 8 -55.71 6.11 20.85
C PHE A 8 -54.66 5.06 20.51
N ALA A 9 -54.47 4.87 19.21
CA ALA A 9 -53.34 4.17 18.63
C ALA A 9 -52.10 5.07 18.73
N GLY A 10 -50.91 4.52 18.98
CA GLY A 10 -49.70 5.33 18.98
C GLY A 10 -48.40 4.58 19.28
N LEU A 11 -47.79 4.06 18.22
CA LEU A 11 -46.34 3.92 18.00
C LEU A 11 -45.53 2.98 18.90
N ALA A 12 -45.27 1.79 18.34
CA ALA A 12 -44.12 0.96 18.63
C ALA A 12 -42.81 1.71 18.30
N GLY A 13 -42.04 2.06 19.33
CA GLY A 13 -40.67 2.54 19.19
C GLY A 13 -39.69 1.38 19.30
N ALA A 14 -39.52 0.60 18.24
CA ALA A 14 -38.39 -0.32 18.10
C ALA A 14 -37.13 0.50 17.80
N LEU A 15 -36.38 0.85 18.83
CA LEU A 15 -35.06 1.47 18.68
C LEU A 15 -34.09 0.39 18.18
N TRP A 16 -34.03 0.23 16.86
CA TRP A 16 -33.02 -0.58 16.21
C TRP A 16 -31.64 0.02 16.54
N LEU A 17 -30.84 -0.77 17.26
CA LEU A 17 -29.39 -0.61 17.36
C LEU A 17 -28.80 -0.74 15.96
N ILE A 18 -28.68 0.37 15.25
CA ILE A 18 -27.86 0.41 14.03
C ILE A 18 -26.40 0.51 14.50
N GLY A 19 -25.87 -0.63 14.95
CA GLY A 19 -24.45 -0.89 14.92
C GLY A 19 -24.02 -0.93 13.47
N GLY A 20 -23.84 0.24 12.85
CA GLY A 20 -23.16 0.34 11.58
C GLY A 20 -21.77 -0.28 11.73
N PRO A 21 -21.25 -0.99 10.73
CA PRO A 21 -19.88 -1.46 10.78
C PRO A 21 -18.97 -0.23 10.85
N VAL A 22 -18.39 0.00 12.03
CA VAL A 22 -17.23 0.88 12.17
C VAL A 22 -16.08 0.11 11.52
N TYR A 23 -16.00 0.15 10.18
CA TYR A 23 -14.73 -0.03 9.50
C TYR A 23 -13.93 1.23 9.81
N ALA A 24 -13.30 1.26 10.99
CA ALA A 24 -12.26 2.23 11.27
C ALA A 24 -11.25 2.11 10.12
N ALA A 25 -11.21 3.13 9.27
CA ALA A 25 -10.35 3.21 8.09
C ALA A 25 -8.95 2.69 8.44
N GLU A 26 -8.63 1.48 8.01
CA GLU A 26 -7.40 0.81 8.42
C GLU A 26 -6.16 1.53 7.87
N PHE A 27 -6.34 2.26 6.77
CA PHE A 27 -5.33 3.07 6.10
C PHE A 27 -5.89 4.48 5.88
N ASN A 28 -5.04 5.47 6.09
CA ASN A 28 -5.42 6.88 6.15
C ASN A 28 -4.87 7.70 4.97
N LEU A 29 -3.99 7.11 4.15
CA LEU A 29 -3.48 7.72 2.93
C LEU A 29 -3.22 6.62 1.90
N TYR A 30 -3.75 6.80 0.70
CA TYR A 30 -3.49 5.91 -0.43
C TYR A 30 -2.72 6.68 -1.49
N LEU A 31 -1.65 6.11 -2.02
CA LEU A 31 -0.81 6.72 -3.03
C LEU A 31 -0.77 5.84 -4.27
N ASN A 32 -1.03 6.43 -5.43
CA ASN A 32 -0.82 5.81 -6.73
C ASN A 32 0.45 6.38 -7.35
N CYS A 33 1.49 5.56 -7.47
CA CYS A 33 2.78 5.99 -7.99
C CYS A 33 3.03 5.39 -9.37
N LYS A 34 3.42 6.22 -10.33
CA LYS A 34 3.77 5.82 -11.70
C LYS A 34 5.09 6.43 -12.12
N GLY A 35 5.90 5.67 -12.84
CA GLY A 35 7.17 6.14 -13.35
C GLY A 35 7.98 5.01 -13.97
N THR A 36 9.25 4.91 -13.60
CA THR A 36 10.16 3.92 -14.17
C THR A 36 11.04 3.23 -13.12
N LEU A 37 11.41 1.99 -13.41
CA LEU A 37 12.60 1.37 -12.83
C LEU A 37 13.72 1.38 -13.86
N SER A 38 14.88 1.88 -13.44
CA SER A 38 16.14 1.73 -14.16
C SER A 38 17.08 0.74 -13.44
N ALA A 39 17.61 -0.23 -14.18
CA ALA A 39 18.59 -1.20 -13.69
C ALA A 39 19.48 -1.69 -14.84
N SER A 40 20.79 -1.84 -14.61
CA SER A 40 21.76 -2.34 -15.60
C SER A 40 21.54 -1.76 -17.01
N SER A 41 21.53 -0.42 -17.11
CA SER A 41 21.32 0.39 -18.32
C SER A 41 20.01 0.20 -19.09
N LYS A 42 19.03 -0.52 -18.54
CA LYS A 42 17.68 -0.64 -19.10
C LYS A 42 16.67 0.00 -18.17
N SER A 43 15.64 0.60 -18.75
CA SER A 43 14.51 1.15 -18.01
C SER A 43 13.18 0.55 -18.45
N LYS A 44 12.23 0.41 -17.52
CA LYS A 44 10.86 -0.04 -17.79
C LYS A 44 9.86 0.76 -16.98
N ALA A 45 8.65 0.89 -17.52
CA ALA A 45 7.52 1.48 -16.82
C ALA A 45 7.23 0.72 -15.51
N ALA A 46 6.99 1.48 -14.46
CA ALA A 46 6.78 0.98 -13.11
C ALA A 46 5.56 1.64 -12.48
N THR A 47 4.79 0.84 -11.75
CA THR A 47 3.57 1.23 -11.05
C THR A 47 3.60 0.68 -9.64
N LEU A 48 3.20 1.48 -8.66
CA LEU A 48 3.21 1.14 -7.25
C LEU A 48 2.06 1.84 -6.54
N ASP A 49 1.12 1.06 -6.01
CA ASP A 49 0.02 1.55 -5.19
C ASP A 49 0.30 1.21 -3.73
N LEU A 50 0.33 2.24 -2.87
CA LEU A 50 0.63 2.12 -1.44
C LEU A 50 -0.58 2.53 -0.60
N ALA A 51 -0.97 1.68 0.33
CA ALA A 51 -1.89 2.03 1.40
C ALA A 51 -1.10 2.30 2.69
N MET A 52 -1.00 3.58 3.06
CA MET A 52 -0.24 4.05 4.20
C MET A 52 -1.10 4.13 5.46
N ARG A 53 -0.50 3.69 6.57
CA ARG A 53 -1.12 3.65 7.89
C ARG A 53 -0.23 4.32 8.94
N ASP A 54 -0.66 5.48 9.42
CA ASP A 54 0.10 6.34 10.35
C ASP A 54 0.28 5.70 11.73
N ASN A 55 -0.74 5.03 12.24
CA ASN A 55 -0.72 4.55 13.64
C ASN A 55 0.34 3.46 13.92
N ASN A 56 0.74 2.70 12.89
CA ASN A 56 1.70 1.60 13.00
C ASN A 56 2.90 1.80 12.07
N THR A 57 2.96 2.97 11.44
CA THR A 57 4.03 3.37 10.51
C THR A 57 4.33 2.30 9.46
N THR A 58 3.26 1.75 8.86
CA THR A 58 3.34 0.73 7.81
C THR A 58 2.69 1.18 6.52
N ALA A 59 3.31 0.90 5.39
CA ALA A 59 2.69 1.03 4.07
C ALA A 59 2.52 -0.36 3.45
N LEU A 60 1.28 -0.73 3.12
CA LEU A 60 0.95 -1.96 2.42
C LEU A 60 1.08 -1.74 0.91
N ILE A 61 1.79 -2.62 0.23
CA ILE A 61 1.86 -2.64 -1.24
C ILE A 61 0.58 -3.30 -1.76
N GLN A 62 -0.36 -2.51 -2.27
CA GLN A 62 -1.65 -3.03 -2.76
C GLN A 62 -1.58 -3.53 -4.20
N LYS A 63 -0.83 -2.83 -5.05
CA LYS A 63 -0.56 -3.22 -6.42
C LYS A 63 0.84 -2.78 -6.80
N SER A 64 1.56 -3.62 -7.52
CA SER A 64 2.83 -3.24 -8.10
C SER A 64 3.23 -4.20 -9.21
N ASN A 65 3.98 -3.68 -10.18
CA ASN A 65 4.68 -4.50 -11.18
C ASN A 65 6.20 -4.56 -10.93
N VAL A 66 6.67 -3.97 -9.82
CA VAL A 66 8.10 -3.86 -9.48
C VAL A 66 8.42 -4.33 -8.05
N LEU A 67 7.48 -4.23 -7.11
CA LEU A 67 7.63 -4.64 -5.72
C LEU A 67 6.66 -5.78 -5.35
N PRO A 68 6.93 -6.58 -4.30
CA PRO A 68 6.04 -7.65 -3.88
C PRO A 68 4.70 -7.12 -3.35
N VAL A 69 3.61 -7.48 -4.01
CA VAL A 69 2.24 -7.14 -3.58
C VAL A 69 1.89 -7.91 -2.30
N GLY A 70 1.14 -7.28 -1.40
CA GLY A 70 0.74 -7.84 -0.10
C GLY A 70 1.76 -7.61 1.02
N GLU A 71 2.98 -7.22 0.68
CA GLU A 71 4.02 -6.92 1.65
C GLU A 71 3.86 -5.54 2.30
N ARG A 72 4.37 -5.43 3.53
CA ARG A 72 4.30 -4.21 4.33
C ARG A 72 5.69 -3.59 4.49
N LEU A 73 5.86 -2.39 3.96
CA LEU A 73 7.03 -1.55 4.23
C LEU A 73 6.86 -0.88 5.61
N ARG A 74 7.97 -0.78 6.36
CA ARG A 74 8.02 0.13 7.51
C ARG A 74 8.32 1.52 6.98
N TYR A 75 7.57 2.53 7.40
CA TYR A 75 7.90 3.91 7.05
C TYR A 75 8.16 4.78 8.25
N LYS A 76 8.78 5.94 8.00
CA LYS A 76 8.93 7.02 8.95
C LYS A 76 8.48 8.30 8.24
N ALA A 77 7.51 8.99 8.84
CA ALA A 77 7.08 10.29 8.37
C ALA A 77 7.99 11.37 8.96
N SER A 78 8.52 12.24 8.10
CA SER A 78 9.16 13.50 8.48
C SER A 78 8.30 14.68 8.01
N GLN A 79 8.73 15.91 8.28
CA GLN A 79 8.05 17.10 7.77
C GLN A 79 8.09 17.21 6.25
N VAL A 80 9.13 16.65 5.61
CA VAL A 80 9.40 16.81 4.17
C VAL A 80 9.12 15.55 3.36
N SER A 81 9.36 14.37 3.94
CA SER A 81 9.27 13.10 3.20
C SER A 81 8.74 11.93 4.03
N TYR A 82 8.19 10.94 3.35
CA TYR A 82 7.96 9.59 3.88
C TYR A 82 9.10 8.68 3.45
N THR A 83 9.89 8.17 4.39
CA THR A 83 10.94 7.19 4.10
C THR A 83 10.42 5.79 4.39
N LEU A 84 10.46 4.90 3.41
CA LEU A 84 10.00 3.51 3.53
C LEU A 84 11.17 2.54 3.38
N LEU A 85 11.15 1.47 4.17
CA LEU A 85 12.15 0.42 4.18
C LEU A 85 11.49 -0.94 4.20
N TYR A 86 11.93 -1.81 3.30
CA TYR A 86 11.61 -3.23 3.31
C TYR A 86 12.89 -4.04 3.16
N LYS A 87 13.06 -5.03 4.03
CA LYS A 87 14.16 -5.99 3.98
C LYS A 87 13.56 -7.35 3.64
N LEU A 88 14.03 -7.94 2.54
CA LEU A 88 13.60 -9.28 2.15
C LEU A 88 14.09 -10.28 3.21
N PRO A 89 13.24 -11.21 3.68
CA PRO A 89 13.67 -12.31 4.51
C PRO A 89 14.51 -13.31 3.67
N LEU A 90 15.76 -13.59 4.05
CA LEU A 90 16.59 -14.68 3.48
C LEU A 90 16.96 -15.72 4.56
N PRO A 91 17.13 -17.03 4.25
CA PRO A 91 16.64 -17.81 3.10
C PRO A 91 15.62 -18.90 3.52
N GLY A 92 14.55 -19.04 2.73
CA GLY A 92 13.47 -20.01 2.89
C GLY A 92 12.33 -19.75 1.91
N THR A 93 12.66 -19.57 0.63
CA THR A 93 11.79 -19.68 -0.55
C THR A 93 10.34 -19.20 -0.41
N VAL A 94 10.09 -17.99 0.09
CA VAL A 94 8.81 -17.31 -0.19
C VAL A 94 9.05 -16.37 -1.34
N TYR A 95 9.06 -16.95 -2.53
CA TYR A 95 9.03 -16.20 -3.78
C TYR A 95 7.57 -16.01 -4.18
N TYR A 96 7.11 -14.76 -4.22
CA TYR A 96 5.80 -14.43 -4.76
C TYR A 96 5.78 -14.76 -6.26
N ASP A 97 4.75 -15.49 -6.70
CA ASP A 97 4.60 -15.93 -8.10
C ASP A 97 4.66 -14.71 -9.05
N ASP A 98 4.05 -13.58 -8.68
CA ASP A 98 4.07 -12.33 -9.47
C ASP A 98 5.45 -11.67 -9.54
N TRP A 99 6.37 -11.99 -8.63
CA TRP A 99 7.72 -11.45 -8.65
C TRP A 99 8.66 -12.33 -9.48
N VAL A 100 8.63 -13.65 -9.28
CA VAL A 100 9.50 -14.61 -9.97
C VAL A 100 9.01 -14.97 -11.37
N ARG A 101 7.68 -15.06 -11.58
CA ARG A 101 7.08 -15.19 -12.92
C ARG A 101 6.72 -13.83 -13.51
N GLY A 102 6.76 -12.77 -12.71
CA GLY A 102 6.65 -11.40 -13.20
C GLY A 102 7.70 -11.14 -14.25
N GLN A 103 7.31 -10.40 -15.29
CA GLN A 103 8.19 -9.99 -16.39
C GLN A 103 9.48 -9.26 -15.95
N TRP A 104 9.65 -8.97 -14.66
CA TRP A 104 10.65 -8.09 -14.11
C TRP A 104 11.96 -8.80 -13.71
N MET A 105 11.90 -9.90 -12.94
CA MET A 105 13.10 -10.73 -12.66
C MET A 105 13.60 -11.48 -13.90
N VAL A 106 12.70 -11.82 -14.82
CA VAL A 106 13.05 -12.35 -16.15
C VAL A 106 13.80 -11.29 -16.97
N TRP A 107 13.43 -10.01 -16.83
CA TRP A 107 14.04 -8.92 -17.57
C TRP A 107 15.38 -8.46 -16.98
N GLN A 108 15.56 -8.49 -15.66
CA GLN A 108 16.80 -8.09 -14.98
C GLN A 108 17.30 -9.14 -13.97
N PRO A 109 18.21 -10.03 -14.39
CA PRO A 109 18.67 -11.14 -13.54
C PRO A 109 19.55 -10.69 -12.37
N ASN A 110 20.14 -9.49 -12.40
CA ASN A 110 20.90 -8.93 -11.26
C ASN A 110 20.00 -8.68 -10.04
N LEU A 111 18.70 -8.44 -10.24
CA LEU A 111 17.73 -8.24 -9.16
C LEU A 111 17.45 -9.51 -8.35
N LYS A 112 17.95 -10.68 -8.78
CA LYS A 112 17.97 -11.90 -7.95
C LYS A 112 18.76 -11.73 -6.65
N LYS A 113 19.66 -10.75 -6.60
CA LYS A 113 20.46 -10.41 -5.41
C LYS A 113 19.77 -9.41 -4.49
N LEU A 114 18.56 -8.95 -4.82
CA LEU A 114 17.87 -7.94 -4.04
C LEU A 114 17.68 -8.40 -2.60
N ALA A 115 18.05 -7.54 -1.67
CA ALA A 115 17.92 -7.75 -0.24
C ALA A 115 17.12 -6.65 0.43
N THR A 116 17.29 -5.41 -0.02
CA THR A 116 16.68 -4.25 0.62
C THR A 116 16.06 -3.33 -0.42
N ILE A 117 14.87 -2.83 -0.12
CA ILE A 117 14.18 -1.79 -0.87
C ILE A 117 14.09 -0.57 0.04
N ARG A 118 14.59 0.57 -0.43
CA ARG A 118 14.48 1.87 0.25
C ARG A 118 13.69 2.81 -0.66
N LEU A 119 12.65 3.43 -0.14
CA LEU A 119 11.86 4.42 -0.88
C LEU A 119 11.83 5.72 -0.08
N SER A 120 11.75 6.84 -0.79
CA SER A 120 11.52 8.17 -0.23
C SER A 120 10.46 8.85 -1.07
N ILE A 121 9.40 9.34 -0.44
CA ILE A 121 8.33 10.08 -1.09
C ILE A 121 8.34 11.50 -0.56
N ASP A 122 8.56 12.49 -1.41
CA ASP A 122 8.44 13.90 -1.04
C ASP A 122 6.97 14.26 -0.82
N ARG A 123 6.67 14.91 0.31
CA ARG A 123 5.30 15.23 0.73
C ARG A 123 4.73 16.47 0.03
N GLN A 124 5.57 17.30 -0.56
CA GLN A 124 5.22 18.53 -1.26
C GLN A 124 5.03 18.27 -2.75
N SER A 125 6.01 17.62 -3.39
CA SER A 125 5.98 17.33 -4.83
C SER A 125 5.27 16.02 -5.18
N GLY A 126 5.21 15.07 -4.25
CA GLY A 126 4.73 13.72 -4.52
C GLY A 126 5.75 12.87 -5.28
N GLU A 127 6.99 13.34 -5.47
CA GLU A 127 8.02 12.55 -6.14
C GLU A 127 8.48 11.40 -5.25
N LEU A 128 8.53 10.20 -5.81
CA LEU A 128 9.06 9.01 -5.19
C LEU A 128 10.36 8.61 -5.85
N GLU A 129 11.39 8.54 -5.03
CA GLU A 129 12.69 7.97 -5.35
C GLU A 129 12.86 6.66 -4.60
N GLY A 130 13.45 5.67 -5.24
CA GLY A 130 13.69 4.38 -4.60
C GLY A 130 15.01 3.74 -5.02
N GLU A 131 15.60 3.01 -4.09
CA GLU A 131 16.82 2.24 -4.28
C GLU A 131 16.54 0.76 -4.04
N LEU A 132 17.08 -0.06 -4.94
CA LEU A 132 17.10 -1.50 -4.85
C LEU A 132 18.52 -1.95 -4.55
N LEU A 133 18.72 -2.57 -3.39
CA LEU A 133 20.05 -2.88 -2.87
C LEU A 133 20.22 -4.38 -2.65
N ASP A 134 21.42 -4.89 -2.87
CA ASP A 134 21.78 -6.25 -2.45
C ASP A 134 22.15 -6.34 -0.96
N HIS A 135 22.67 -7.50 -0.55
CA HIS A 135 23.06 -7.76 0.84
C HIS A 135 24.26 -6.95 1.32
N ASP A 136 25.08 -6.48 0.38
CA ASP A 136 26.27 -5.66 0.64
C ASP A 136 25.94 -4.16 0.50
N ASP A 137 24.65 -3.79 0.48
CA ASP A 137 24.12 -2.45 0.22
C ASP A 137 24.57 -1.87 -1.14
N GLN A 138 24.92 -2.71 -2.12
CA GLN A 138 25.25 -2.25 -3.47
C GLN A 138 23.98 -1.97 -4.27
N LEU A 139 23.99 -0.86 -5.02
CA LEU A 139 22.87 -0.44 -5.86
C LEU A 139 22.69 -1.39 -7.06
N LEU A 140 21.51 -2.01 -7.13
CA LEU A 140 21.07 -2.86 -8.24
C LEU A 140 20.18 -2.12 -9.25
N GLY A 141 19.48 -1.09 -8.78
CA GLY A 141 18.59 -0.27 -9.60
C GLY A 141 17.89 0.84 -8.80
N ASN A 142 17.32 1.79 -9.53
CA ASN A 142 16.60 2.94 -8.98
C ASN A 142 15.17 3.02 -9.51
N LEU A 143 14.27 3.50 -8.66
CA LEU A 143 12.89 3.83 -8.98
C LEU A 143 12.74 5.35 -8.98
N GLU A 144 12.10 5.89 -10.01
CA GLU A 144 11.74 7.30 -10.11
C GLU A 144 10.28 7.36 -10.54
N MET A 145 9.42 7.91 -9.68
CA MET A 145 7.97 7.97 -9.88
C MET A 145 7.38 9.28 -9.38
N ALA A 146 6.18 9.60 -9.88
CA ALA A 146 5.30 10.59 -9.29
C ALA A 146 4.12 9.87 -8.61
N CYS A 147 3.80 10.27 -7.39
CA CYS A 147 2.73 9.71 -6.57
C CYS A 147 1.59 10.72 -6.40
N GLU A 148 0.37 10.25 -6.62
CA GLU A 148 -0.85 11.02 -6.40
C GLU A 148 -1.66 10.42 -5.26
N PRO A 149 -2.19 11.23 -4.32
CA PRO A 149 -3.09 10.75 -3.30
C PRO A 149 -4.42 10.31 -3.91
N GLN A 150 -4.90 9.12 -3.56
CA GLN A 150 -6.21 8.62 -3.97
C GLN A 150 -7.22 8.70 -2.83
N SER A 151 -8.46 9.03 -3.19
CA SER A 151 -9.59 9.03 -2.26
C SER A 151 -9.95 7.58 -1.89
N MET A 152 -10.40 7.37 -0.65
CA MET A 152 -10.73 6.02 -0.15
C MET A 152 -11.83 5.33 -0.97
N ASP A 153 -12.72 6.10 -1.60
CA ASP A 153 -13.84 5.60 -2.40
C ASP A 153 -13.39 5.03 -3.77
N GLU A 154 -12.18 5.38 -4.21
CA GLU A 154 -11.59 4.95 -5.49
C GLU A 154 -10.59 3.80 -5.32
N VAL A 155 -10.28 3.41 -4.08
CA VAL A 155 -9.31 2.37 -3.78
C VAL A 155 -9.99 1.00 -3.88
N PRO A 156 -9.52 0.09 -4.75
CA PRO A 156 -10.06 -1.25 -4.83
C PRO A 156 -9.73 -2.04 -3.56
N GLU A 157 -10.63 -2.96 -3.18
CA GLU A 157 -10.43 -3.82 -2.00
C GLU A 157 -9.05 -4.50 -2.01
N PRO A 158 -8.35 -4.55 -0.86
CA PRO A 158 -7.02 -5.16 -0.80
C PRO A 158 -7.09 -6.62 -1.26
N ARG A 159 -6.22 -7.01 -2.19
CA ARG A 159 -6.06 -8.40 -2.58
C ARG A 159 -5.10 -9.05 -1.59
N PHE A 160 -5.62 -10.00 -0.82
CA PHE A 160 -4.85 -10.85 0.11
C PHE A 160 -4.61 -12.21 -0.52
#